data_AF-A0ABC8TJ35-F1
#
_entry.id   AF-A0ABC8TJ35-F1
#
_cell.length_a   1.000
_cell.length_b   1.000
_cell.length_c   1.000
_cell.angle_alpha   90.00
_cell.angle_beta   90.00
_cell.angle_gamma   90.00
#
_symmetry.space_group_name_H-M   'P 1'
#
loop_
_entity.id
_entity.type
_entity.pdbx_description
1 polymer ?
#
loop_
_entity_poly.entity_id
_entity_poly.type
_entity_poly.pdbx_seq_one_letter_code
_entity_poly.pdbx_strand_id
1 'polypeptide(L)'
;MVQGKYELDLISLANGLLSCADLENLLVGIRLNAVTIMSIHSTLSDLKDIRQGKCIHGYVFRRGFGSNTEIANQIIYMYAKCGFVHCASRIFKNIKLKDLVSWTSMMMGYLHQGHADEAITLFRLMQRENLSPDSVTLICLLQAFAQLGCLNLAKEVHCHVQRVSLDIGIPVINFLITA
;
A
#
# COMPACT_ATOMS: atom_id res chain seq x y z
N MET A 1 22.33 24.91 -1.23
CA MET A 1 23.08 24.06 -0.28
C MET A 1 22.21 23.36 0.77
N VAL A 2 20.97 23.79 1.01
CA VAL A 2 20.11 23.20 2.06
C VAL A 2 19.44 21.87 1.64
N GLN A 3 19.27 21.64 0.33
CA GLN A 3 18.51 20.50 -0.20
C GLN A 3 19.23 19.14 -0.08
N GLY A 4 20.56 19.12 -0.26
CA GLY A 4 21.35 17.89 -0.19
C GLY A 4 21.55 17.33 1.23
N LYS A 5 21.35 18.14 2.27
CA LYS A 5 21.42 17.68 3.66
C LYS A 5 20.22 16.82 4.02
N TYR A 6 19.02 17.26 3.64
CA TYR A 6 17.78 16.51 3.89
C TYR A 6 17.71 15.20 3.10
N GLU A 7 18.26 15.14 1.89
CA GLU A 7 18.36 13.90 1.10
C GLU A 7 19.22 12.82 1.79
N LEU A 8 20.37 13.22 2.35
CA LEU A 8 21.25 12.32 3.10
C LEU A 8 20.59 11.83 4.38
N ASP A 9 19.91 12.72 5.11
CA ASP A 9 19.27 12.38 6.37
C ASP A 9 18.02 11.47 6.19
N LEU A 10 17.35 11.53 5.03
CA LEU A 10 16.25 10.63 4.65
C LEU A 10 16.75 9.23 4.22
N ILE A 11 17.96 9.13 3.67
CA ILE A 11 18.63 7.84 3.42
C ILE A 11 19.08 7.21 4.74
N SER A 12 19.59 8.01 5.69
CA SER A 12 19.90 7.55 7.05
C SER A 12 18.65 7.06 7.80
N LEU A 13 17.49 7.66 7.52
CA LEU A 13 16.19 7.24 8.02
C LEU A 13 15.75 5.88 7.46
N ALA A 14 15.88 5.68 6.14
CA ALA A 14 15.57 4.40 5.49
C ALA A 14 16.46 3.25 6.02
N ASN A 15 17.68 3.56 6.46
CA ASN A 15 18.60 2.59 7.06
C ASN A 15 18.35 2.30 8.55
N GLY A 16 17.28 2.85 9.15
CA GLY A 16 16.89 2.57 10.53
C GLY A 16 17.84 3.12 11.60
N LEU A 17 18.72 4.07 11.24
CA LEU A 17 19.77 4.60 12.12
C LEU A 17 19.30 5.81 12.97
N LEU A 18 18.07 6.30 12.78
CA LEU A 18 17.54 7.50 13.44
C LEU A 18 16.42 7.15 14.44
N SER A 19 16.44 7.80 15.60
CA SER A 19 15.38 7.68 16.61
C SER A 19 14.13 8.48 16.18
N CYS A 20 12.97 8.21 16.81
CA CYS A 20 11.75 8.98 16.54
C CYS A 20 11.92 10.49 16.84
N ALA A 21 12.81 10.87 17.77
CA ALA A 21 13.13 12.26 18.06
C ALA A 21 13.97 12.91 16.93
N ASP A 22 14.88 12.15 16.33
CA ASP A 22 15.68 12.62 15.19
C ASP A 22 14.79 12.79 13.94
N LEU A 23 13.81 11.89 13.77
CA LEU A 23 12.74 11.97 12.78
C LEU A 23 11.94 13.27 12.88
N GLU A 24 11.48 13.63 14.08
CA GLU A 24 10.71 14.86 14.28
C GLU A 24 11.57 16.10 14.01
N ASN A 25 12.83 16.12 14.47
CA ASN A 25 13.74 17.24 14.24
C ASN A 25 14.13 17.42 12.76
N LEU A 26 14.27 16.33 12.00
CA LEU A 26 14.63 16.37 10.59
C LEU A 26 13.51 16.92 9.70
N LEU A 27 12.26 16.65 10.10
CA LEU A 27 11.07 17.05 9.36
C LEU A 27 10.61 18.49 9.74
N VAL A 28 11.15 19.08 10.80
CA VAL A 28 10.92 20.48 11.19
C VAL A 28 11.71 21.41 10.26
N GLY A 29 11.13 21.72 9.10
CA GLY A 29 11.66 22.71 8.14
C GLY A 29 11.48 22.34 6.67
N ILE A 30 11.14 21.09 6.38
CA ILE A 30 10.94 20.62 5.00
C ILE A 30 9.59 21.12 4.47
N ARG A 31 9.62 21.92 3.39
CA ARG A 31 8.43 22.25 2.60
C ARG A 31 7.97 20.99 1.87
N LEU A 32 6.74 20.56 2.12
CA LEU A 32 6.14 19.40 1.46
C LEU A 32 5.89 19.70 -0.02
N ASN A 33 6.70 19.09 -0.87
CA ASN A 33 6.56 19.05 -2.33
C ASN A 33 6.59 17.58 -2.80
N ALA A 34 6.54 17.34 -4.10
CA ALA A 34 6.58 15.99 -4.67
C ALA A 34 7.79 15.16 -4.17
N VAL A 35 8.93 15.81 -3.91
CA VAL A 35 10.14 15.14 -3.37
C VAL A 35 9.90 14.64 -1.94
N THR A 36 9.21 15.41 -1.10
CA THR A 36 8.86 14.96 0.26
C THR A 36 7.85 13.81 0.24
N ILE A 37 6.88 13.83 -0.67
CA ILE A 37 5.91 12.72 -0.83
C ILE A 37 6.61 11.45 -1.32
N MET A 38 7.50 11.55 -2.32
CA MET A 38 8.29 10.42 -2.80
C MET A 38 9.24 9.85 -1.73
N SER A 39 9.82 10.72 -0.90
CA SER A 39 10.67 10.27 0.19
C SER A 39 9.88 9.60 1.32
N ILE A 40 8.72 10.16 1.68
CA ILE A 40 7.77 9.51 2.60
C ILE A 40 7.32 8.16 2.04
N HIS A 41 7.05 8.08 0.73
CA HIS A 41 6.72 6.82 0.05
C HIS A 41 7.85 5.79 0.19
N SER A 42 9.08 6.15 -0.23
CA SER A 42 10.26 5.27 -0.17
C SER A 42 10.55 4.78 1.26
N THR A 43 10.49 5.68 2.24
CA THR A 43 10.70 5.32 3.64
C THR A 43 9.58 4.42 4.17
N LEU A 44 8.31 4.75 3.95
CA LEU A 44 7.17 3.94 4.38
C LEU A 44 7.10 2.58 3.67
N SER A 45 7.56 2.51 2.41
CA SER A 45 7.53 1.26 1.64
C SER A 45 8.48 0.21 2.17
N ASP A 46 9.60 0.61 2.76
CA ASP A 46 10.62 -0.30 3.30
C ASP A 46 10.44 -0.60 4.79
N LEU A 47 9.75 0.26 5.53
CA LEU A 47 9.57 0.11 6.97
C LEU A 47 8.78 -1.13 7.39
N LYS A 48 9.36 -1.90 8.31
CA LYS A 48 8.67 -2.89 9.15
C LYS A 48 8.60 -2.47 10.63
N ASP A 49 9.12 -1.29 10.99
CA ASP A 49 9.04 -0.75 12.36
C ASP A 49 7.81 0.17 12.52
N ILE A 50 6.81 -0.34 13.23
CA ILE A 50 5.57 0.37 13.52
C ILE A 50 5.77 1.67 14.32
N ARG A 51 6.84 1.79 15.12
CA ARG A 51 7.10 2.99 15.93
C ARG A 51 7.42 4.17 15.03
N GLN A 52 8.33 3.98 14.08
CA GLN A 52 8.68 5.01 13.10
C GLN A 52 7.47 5.33 12.21
N GLY A 53 6.72 4.32 11.77
CA GLY A 53 5.48 4.51 11.02
C GLY A 53 4.43 5.37 11.74
N LYS A 54 4.28 5.20 13.06
CA LYS A 54 3.41 6.05 13.88
C LYS A 54 3.93 7.49 13.98
N CYS A 55 5.25 7.69 14.12
CA CYS A 55 5.84 9.03 14.14
C CYS A 55 5.59 9.77 12.81
N ILE A 56 5.80 9.10 11.68
CA ILE A 56 5.53 9.65 10.34
C ILE A 56 4.03 9.93 10.15
N HIS A 57 3.15 9.00 10.52
CA HIS A 57 1.70 9.22 10.46
C HIS A 57 1.28 10.45 11.27
N GLY A 58 1.78 10.59 12.51
CA GLY A 58 1.53 11.77 13.34
C GLY A 58 2.05 13.07 12.73
N TYR A 59 3.24 13.04 12.12
CA TYR A 59 3.81 14.17 11.40
C TYR A 59 2.93 14.61 10.22
N VAL A 60 2.55 13.68 9.34
CA VAL A 60 1.67 13.93 8.18
C VAL A 60 0.34 14.53 8.63
N PHE A 61 -0.26 13.97 9.69
CA PHE A 61 -1.55 14.43 10.20
C PHE A 61 -1.48 15.86 10.75
N ARG A 62 -0.50 16.17 11.60
CA ARG A 62 -0.30 17.50 12.19
C ARG A 62 -0.03 18.60 11.16
N ARG A 63 0.52 18.22 10.00
CA ARG A 63 0.80 19.12 8.89
C ARG A 63 -0.38 19.31 7.94
N GLY A 64 -1.53 18.68 8.22
CA GLY A 64 -2.77 18.85 7.43
C GLY A 64 -2.86 17.96 6.19
N PHE A 65 -1.98 16.97 6.03
CA PHE A 65 -1.94 16.08 4.86
C PHE A 65 -2.80 14.82 5.01
N GLY A 66 -3.52 14.66 6.12
CA GLY A 66 -4.37 13.51 6.37
C GLY A 66 -5.51 13.31 5.36
N SER A 67 -5.82 14.33 4.55
CA SER A 67 -6.82 14.25 3.48
C SER A 67 -6.26 13.91 2.09
N ASN A 68 -4.93 13.82 1.94
CA ASN A 68 -4.32 13.46 0.67
C ASN A 68 -4.37 11.93 0.47
N THR A 69 -5.06 11.48 -0.58
CA THR A 69 -5.27 10.06 -0.88
C THR A 69 -3.95 9.31 -1.11
N GLU A 70 -3.00 9.89 -1.85
CA GLU A 70 -1.72 9.25 -2.13
C GLU A 70 -0.94 8.99 -0.84
N ILE A 71 -0.83 9.98 0.04
CA ILE A 71 -0.16 9.82 1.34
C ILE A 71 -0.92 8.82 2.22
N ALA A 72 -2.26 8.86 2.21
CA ALA A 72 -3.07 7.91 2.97
C ALA A 72 -2.82 6.46 2.50
N ASN A 73 -2.68 6.23 1.19
CA ASN A 73 -2.35 4.92 0.62
C ASN A 73 -1.00 4.41 1.11
N GLN A 74 0.02 5.28 1.19
CA GLN A 74 1.33 4.89 1.71
C GLN A 74 1.29 4.53 3.19
N ILE A 75 0.50 5.26 3.97
CA ILE A 75 0.33 4.95 5.39
C ILE A 75 -0.45 3.64 5.57
N ILE A 76 -1.47 3.37 4.74
CA ILE A 76 -2.19 2.08 4.68
C ILE A 76 -1.20 0.95 4.41
N TYR A 77 -0.38 1.08 3.36
CA TYR A 77 0.61 0.09 2.98
C TYR A 77 1.59 -0.21 4.13
N MET A 78 2.12 0.83 4.78
CA MET A 78 3.01 0.66 5.94
C MET A 78 2.34 -0.07 7.10
N TYR A 79 1.13 0.33 7.52
CA TYR A 79 0.43 -0.34 8.62
C TYR A 79 0.13 -1.79 8.28
N ALA A 80 -0.29 -2.07 7.04
CA ALA A 80 -0.55 -3.42 6.55
C ALA A 80 0.72 -4.29 6.58
N LYS A 81 1.84 -3.77 6.07
CA LYS A 81 3.16 -4.45 6.06
C LYS A 81 3.68 -4.75 7.46
N CYS A 82 3.37 -3.88 8.44
CA CYS A 82 3.73 -4.07 9.84
C CYS A 82 2.78 -5.00 10.61
N GLY A 83 1.76 -5.57 9.98
CA GLY A 83 0.78 -6.44 10.64
C GLY A 83 -0.39 -5.73 11.31
N PHE A 84 -0.44 -4.40 11.23
CA PHE A 84 -1.48 -3.57 11.86
C PHE A 84 -2.61 -3.27 10.88
N VAL A 85 -3.19 -4.31 10.26
CA VAL A 85 -4.23 -4.18 9.22
C VAL A 85 -5.48 -3.44 9.70
N HIS A 86 -5.82 -3.53 11.00
CA HIS A 86 -6.91 -2.75 11.58
C HIS A 86 -6.65 -1.22 11.52
N CYS A 87 -5.41 -0.78 11.77
CA CYS A 87 -5.04 0.62 11.63
C CYS A 87 -5.12 1.07 10.17
N ALA A 88 -4.63 0.24 9.24
CA ALA A 88 -4.77 0.47 7.81
C ALA A 88 -6.24 0.62 7.40
N SER A 89 -7.11 -0.28 7.86
CA SER A 89 -8.56 -0.26 7.59
C SER A 89 -9.24 1.02 8.08
N ARG A 90 -8.85 1.54 9.26
CA ARG A 90 -9.37 2.82 9.78
C ARG A 90 -9.00 4.00 8.88
N ILE A 91 -7.76 4.03 8.39
CA ILE A 91 -7.30 5.09 7.48
C ILE A 91 -8.03 4.97 6.14
N PHE A 92 -8.09 3.77 5.58
CA PHE A 92 -8.83 3.48 4.36
C PHE A 92 -10.28 3.98 4.44
N LYS A 93 -11.01 3.69 5.51
CA LYS A 93 -12.38 4.16 5.71
C LYS A 93 -12.49 5.69 5.69
N ASN A 94 -11.49 6.39 6.20
CA ASN A 94 -11.45 7.86 6.28
C ASN A 94 -11.05 8.55 4.97
N ILE A 95 -10.52 7.83 3.97
CA ILE A 95 -10.23 8.40 2.65
C ILE A 95 -11.55 8.78 1.97
N LYS A 96 -11.72 10.07 1.67
CA LYS A 96 -12.93 10.59 1.00
C LYS A 96 -13.06 10.11 -0.44
N LEU A 97 -11.98 10.20 -1.20
CA LEU A 97 -11.90 9.78 -2.60
C LEU A 97 -10.86 8.68 -2.72
N LYS A 98 -11.34 7.43 -2.72
CA LYS A 98 -10.51 6.24 -2.83
C LYS A 98 -10.22 5.97 -4.31
N ASP A 99 -8.95 5.85 -4.65
CA ASP A 99 -8.48 5.39 -5.95
C ASP A 99 -8.22 3.88 -5.94
N LEU A 100 -7.88 3.32 -7.11
CA LEU A 100 -7.61 1.89 -7.24
C LEU A 100 -6.45 1.43 -6.34
N VAL A 101 -5.45 2.30 -6.12
CA VAL A 101 -4.33 2.05 -5.21
C VAL A 101 -4.81 1.91 -3.76
N SER A 102 -5.79 2.72 -3.33
CA SER A 102 -6.40 2.62 -1.99
C SER A 102 -7.00 1.23 -1.75
N TRP A 103 -7.77 0.74 -2.73
CA TRP A 103 -8.47 -0.54 -2.65
C TRP A 103 -7.49 -1.71 -2.68
N THR A 104 -6.58 -1.73 -3.65
CA THR A 104 -5.60 -2.80 -3.82
C THR A 104 -4.62 -2.87 -2.64
N SER A 105 -4.16 -1.74 -2.11
CA SER A 105 -3.31 -1.70 -0.90
C SER A 105 -4.01 -2.31 0.31
N MET A 106 -5.31 -2.02 0.50
CA MET A 106 -6.07 -2.58 1.61
C MET A 106 -6.39 -4.07 1.41
N MET A 107 -6.72 -4.48 0.19
CA MET A 107 -6.93 -5.90 -0.17
C MET A 107 -5.66 -6.72 0.12
N MET A 108 -4.50 -6.28 -0.36
CA MET A 108 -3.21 -6.92 -0.06
C MET A 108 -2.93 -6.96 1.44
N GLY A 109 -3.24 -5.88 2.16
CA GLY A 109 -3.09 -5.85 3.61
C GLY A 109 -3.90 -6.91 4.33
N TYR A 110 -5.12 -7.20 3.89
CA TYR A 110 -5.91 -8.32 4.41
C TYR A 110 -5.32 -9.67 4.02
N LEU A 111 -4.92 -9.86 2.76
CA LEU A 111 -4.32 -11.11 2.28
C LEU A 111 -3.03 -11.48 3.01
N HIS A 112 -2.18 -10.50 3.32
CA HIS A 112 -0.96 -10.72 4.10
C HIS A 112 -1.22 -11.18 5.54
N GLN A 113 -2.42 -10.91 6.08
CA GLN A 113 -2.85 -11.38 7.39
C GLN A 113 -3.73 -12.64 7.32
N GLY A 114 -3.89 -13.25 6.14
CA GLY A 114 -4.74 -14.43 5.95
C GLY A 114 -6.24 -14.12 5.98
N HIS A 115 -6.63 -12.86 5.87
CA HIS A 115 -8.02 -12.39 5.88
C HIS A 115 -8.59 -12.33 4.46
N ALA A 116 -8.60 -13.47 3.76
CA ALA A 116 -8.97 -13.55 2.35
C ALA A 116 -10.45 -13.17 2.09
N ASP A 117 -11.35 -13.52 3.01
CA ASP A 117 -12.77 -13.19 2.92
C ASP A 117 -13.01 -11.67 2.94
N GLU A 118 -12.26 -10.94 3.76
CA GLU A 118 -12.28 -9.49 3.84
C GLU A 118 -11.74 -8.84 2.55
N ALA A 119 -10.70 -9.42 1.95
CA ALA A 119 -10.17 -8.96 0.67
C ALA A 119 -11.21 -9.11 -0.47
N ILE A 120 -11.92 -10.24 -0.53
CA ILE A 120 -13.01 -10.47 -1.51
C ILE A 120 -14.19 -9.52 -1.24
N THR A 121 -14.50 -9.26 0.03
CA THR A 121 -15.54 -8.31 0.41
C THR A 121 -15.19 -6.90 -0.06
N LEU A 122 -13.92 -6.48 0.10
CA LEU A 122 -13.45 -5.20 -0.43
C LEU A 122 -13.51 -5.14 -1.96
N PHE A 123 -13.14 -6.21 -2.66
CA PHE A 123 -13.28 -6.28 -4.11
C PHE A 123 -14.71 -6.04 -4.57
N ARG A 124 -15.68 -6.70 -3.94
CA ARG A 124 -17.11 -6.52 -4.25
C ARG A 124 -17.57 -5.08 -3.98
N LEU A 125 -17.07 -4.47 -2.91
CA LEU A 125 -17.38 -3.08 -2.59
C LEU A 125 -16.76 -2.12 -3.63
N MET A 126 -15.52 -2.35 -4.04
CA MET A 126 -14.85 -1.58 -5.10
C MET A 126 -15.65 -1.60 -6.41
N GLN A 127 -16.17 -2.76 -6.80
CA GLN A 127 -17.01 -2.88 -7.99
C GLN A 127 -18.33 -2.11 -7.87
N ARG A 128 -18.93 -2.06 -6.67
CA ARG A 128 -20.14 -1.26 -6.40
C ARG A 128 -19.89 0.25 -6.50
N GLU A 129 -18.66 0.68 -6.25
CA GLU A 129 -18.20 2.06 -6.46
C GLU A 129 -17.85 2.34 -7.94
N ASN A 130 -18.20 1.44 -8.87
CA ASN A 130 -17.96 1.54 -10.32
C ASN A 130 -16.49 1.67 -10.72
N LEU A 131 -15.57 1.18 -9.88
CA LEU A 131 -14.15 1.12 -10.21
C LEU A 131 -13.85 -0.19 -10.96
N SER A 132 -13.25 -0.06 -12.15
CA SER A 132 -12.83 -1.22 -12.93
C SER A 132 -11.60 -1.87 -12.29
N PRO A 133 -11.61 -3.19 -12.04
CA PRO A 133 -10.42 -3.92 -11.64
C PRO A 133 -9.30 -3.82 -12.68
N ASP A 134 -8.06 -3.70 -12.20
CA ASP A 134 -6.84 -3.83 -12.99
C ASP A 134 -6.14 -5.17 -12.73
N SER A 135 -4.98 -5.36 -13.35
CA SER A 135 -4.16 -6.56 -13.17
C SER A 135 -3.79 -6.81 -11.70
N VAL A 136 -3.46 -5.75 -10.94
CA VAL A 136 -3.13 -5.86 -9.51
C VAL A 136 -4.34 -6.35 -8.71
N THR A 137 -5.52 -5.82 -8.99
CA THR A 137 -6.77 -6.24 -8.36
C THR A 137 -7.07 -7.72 -8.62
N LEU A 138 -6.88 -8.18 -9.87
CA LEU A 138 -7.10 -9.58 -10.25
C LEU A 138 -6.09 -10.51 -9.58
N ILE A 139 -4.84 -10.09 -9.43
CA ILE A 139 -3.82 -10.83 -8.67
C ILE A 139 -4.23 -10.97 -7.20
N CYS A 140 -4.71 -9.88 -6.57
CA CYS A 140 -5.21 -9.94 -5.19
C CYS A 140 -6.36 -10.94 -5.06
N LEU A 141 -7.29 -10.93 -6.01
CA LEU A 141 -8.45 -11.83 -6.01
C LEU A 141 -8.03 -13.29 -6.19
N LEU A 142 -7.08 -13.57 -7.07
CA LEU A 142 -6.51 -14.91 -7.27
C LEU A 142 -5.86 -15.42 -5.97
N GLN A 143 -5.05 -14.58 -5.32
CA GLN A 143 -4.43 -14.91 -4.04
C GLN A 143 -5.47 -15.17 -2.94
N ALA A 144 -6.56 -14.39 -2.91
CA ALA A 144 -7.66 -14.63 -1.97
C ALA A 144 -8.29 -16.01 -2.18
N PHE A 145 -8.59 -16.38 -3.43
CA PHE A 145 -9.16 -17.68 -3.74
C PHE A 145 -8.19 -18.83 -3.46
N ALA A 146 -6.90 -18.63 -3.66
CA ALA A 146 -5.88 -19.61 -3.28
C ALA A 146 -5.85 -19.84 -1.76
N GLN A 147 -5.88 -18.76 -0.96
CA GLN A 147 -5.94 -18.84 0.51
C GLN A 147 -7.21 -19.54 1.03
N LEU A 148 -8.33 -19.40 0.32
CA LEU A 148 -9.60 -20.07 0.66
C LEU A 148 -9.73 -21.48 0.05
N GLY A 149 -8.73 -21.98 -0.67
CA GLY A 149 -8.80 -23.28 -1.36
C GLY A 149 -9.83 -23.35 -2.51
N CYS A 150 -10.32 -22.22 -2.99
CA CYS A 150 -11.35 -22.11 -4.02
C CYS A 150 -10.76 -22.22 -5.44
N LEU A 151 -10.20 -23.39 -5.78
CA LEU A 151 -9.42 -23.58 -7.01
C LEU A 151 -10.18 -23.32 -8.32
N ASN A 152 -11.50 -23.54 -8.35
CA ASN A 152 -12.30 -23.31 -9.56
C ASN A 152 -12.39 -21.82 -9.90
N LEU A 153 -12.63 -20.97 -8.90
CA LEU A 153 -12.67 -19.51 -9.06
C LEU A 153 -11.28 -18.94 -9.36
N ALA A 154 -10.24 -19.48 -8.73
CA ALA A 154 -8.85 -19.14 -9.03
C ALA A 154 -8.52 -19.42 -10.52
N LYS A 155 -8.92 -20.59 -11.04
CA LYS A 155 -8.73 -20.94 -12.46
C LYS A 155 -9.48 -20.00 -13.40
N GLU A 156 -10.72 -19.63 -13.08
CA GLU A 156 -11.51 -18.70 -13.91
C GLU A 156 -10.84 -17.33 -14.02
N VAL A 157 -10.44 -16.75 -12.88
CA VAL A 157 -9.70 -15.48 -12.85
C VAL A 157 -8.37 -15.60 -13.58
N HIS A 158 -7.66 -16.71 -13.38
CA HIS A 158 -6.39 -16.97 -14.05
C HIS A 158 -6.54 -17.02 -15.59
N CYS A 159 -7.55 -17.73 -16.10
CA CYS A 159 -7.85 -17.76 -17.54
C CYS A 159 -8.23 -16.38 -18.08
N HIS A 160 -8.97 -15.58 -17.30
CA HIS A 160 -9.32 -14.21 -17.67
C HIS A 160 -8.06 -13.33 -17.77
N VAL A 161 -7.18 -13.37 -16.76
CA VAL A 161 -5.91 -12.62 -16.75
C VAL A 161 -5.00 -13.05 -17.90
N GLN A 162 -4.88 -14.35 -18.17
CA GLN A 162 -4.08 -14.86 -19.28
C GLN A 162 -4.62 -14.38 -20.63
N ARG A 163 -5.93 -14.44 -20.85
CA ARG A 163 -6.54 -13.92 -22.09
C ARG A 163 -6.23 -12.44 -22.29
N VAL A 164 -6.44 -11.62 -21.26
CA VAL A 164 -6.15 -10.17 -21.33
C VAL A 164 -4.65 -9.91 -21.54
N SER A 165 -3.77 -10.70 -20.93
CA SER A 165 -2.31 -10.53 -21.05
C SER A 165 -1.77 -11.00 -22.40
N LEU A 166 -2.37 -12.04 -22.99
CA LEU A 166 -2.07 -12.51 -24.34
C LEU A 166 -2.50 -11.49 -25.40
N ASP A 167 -3.61 -10.79 -25.18
CA ASP A 167 -4.05 -9.69 -26.05
C ASP A 167 -3.10 -8.47 -26.01
N ILE A 168 -2.31 -8.31 -24.94
CA ILE A 168 -1.34 -7.20 -24.73
C ILE A 168 0.12 -7.62 -25.00
N GLY A 169 0.39 -8.92 -25.21
CA GLY A 169 1.73 -9.43 -25.57
C GLY A 169 2.74 -9.49 -24.43
N ILE A 170 2.31 -9.50 -23.16
CA ILE A 170 3.20 -9.59 -21.99
C ILE A 170 3.23 -11.04 -21.46
N PRO A 171 4.38 -11.74 -21.43
CA PRO A 171 4.46 -13.12 -20.93
C PRO A 171 4.40 -13.15 -19.39
N VAL A 172 3.25 -13.51 -18.81
CA VAL A 172 3.05 -13.60 -17.34
C VAL A 172 3.45 -14.97 -16.78
N ILE A 173 4.49 -15.59 -17.32
CA ILE A 173 4.84 -16.99 -17.04
C ILE A 173 5.36 -17.21 -15.60
N ASN A 174 5.83 -16.17 -14.91
CA ASN A 174 6.50 -16.34 -13.60
C ASN A 174 5.67 -16.08 -12.34
N PHE A 175 4.38 -15.72 -12.42
CA PHE A 175 3.59 -15.46 -11.20
C PHE A 175 2.96 -16.73 -10.58
N LEU A 176 3.08 -17.90 -11.23
CA LEU A 176 2.27 -19.09 -10.91
C LEU A 176 3.04 -20.28 -10.32
N ILE A 177 4.34 -20.15 -10.03
CA ILE A 177 5.13 -21.30 -9.54
C ILE A 177 5.11 -21.43 -8.00
N THR A 178 4.43 -20.54 -7.26
CA THR A 178 4.39 -20.59 -5.78
C THR A 178 2.98 -20.68 -5.19
N ALA A 179 2.14 -21.56 -5.75
CA ALA A 179 0.92 -22.05 -5.09
C ALA A 179 1.01 -23.56 -4.84
#